data_AF-A0A843HCE9-F1
#
_entry.id   AF-A0A843HCE9-F1
#
_cell.length_a   1.000
_cell.length_b   1.000
_cell.length_c   1.000
_cell.angle_alpha   90.00
_cell.angle_beta   90.00
_cell.angle_gamma   90.00
#
_symmetry.space_group_name_H-M   'P 1'
#
loop_
_entity.id
_entity.type
_entity.pdbx_description
1 polymer ?
#
loop_
_entity_poly.entity_id
_entity_poly.type
_entity_poly.pdbx_seq_one_letter_code
_entity_poly.pdbx_strand_id
1 'polypeptide(L)'
;CTGCRYCMPCHNKVDIPHCFKQYNIAKSLDYIDKTAAPYFWLVNKDERADSCTFCGECNIQCPQGIDIPAEMEKVFDFFHDEEYH
;
A
#
# COMPACT_ATOMS: atom_id res chain seq x y z
N CYS A 1 6.95 1.29 7.85
CA CYS A 1 7.47 0.25 6.95
C CYS A 1 8.85 0.65 6.45
N THR A 2 9.85 -0.22 6.55
CA THR A 2 11.22 0.02 6.03
C THR A 2 11.51 -0.66 4.69
N GLY A 3 10.51 -1.30 4.07
CA GLY A 3 10.67 -2.02 2.80
C GLY A 3 11.41 -3.36 2.93
N CYS A 4 11.51 -3.94 4.12
CA CYS A 4 12.25 -5.20 4.38
C CYS A 4 11.68 -6.47 3.71
N ARG A 5 10.43 -6.41 3.22
CA ARG A 5 9.73 -7.49 2.48
C ARG A 5 9.48 -8.81 3.23
N TYR A 6 9.64 -8.90 4.56
CA TYR A 6 9.29 -10.12 5.30
C TYR A 6 7.81 -10.52 5.18
N CYS A 7 6.90 -9.56 4.98
CA CYS A 7 5.48 -9.78 4.75
C CYS A 7 5.12 -10.36 3.36
N MET A 8 6.12 -10.68 2.53
CA MET A 8 5.93 -11.14 1.16
C MET A 8 6.34 -12.62 1.00
N PRO A 9 5.75 -13.36 0.04
CA PRO A 9 4.65 -12.93 -0.85
C PRO A 9 3.30 -12.86 -0.11
N CYS A 10 2.42 -11.95 -0.54
CA CYS A 10 1.02 -11.97 -0.13
C CYS A 10 0.23 -12.98 -0.97
N HIS A 11 -0.58 -13.84 -0.36
CA HIS A 11 -1.43 -14.79 -1.09
C HIS A 11 -2.46 -14.10 -2.01
N ASN A 12 -2.86 -12.86 -1.67
CA ASN A 12 -3.72 -12.02 -2.50
C ASN A 12 -2.93 -11.10 -3.44
N LYS A 13 -1.63 -11.39 -3.66
CA LYS A 13 -0.70 -10.70 -4.57
C LYS A 13 -0.36 -9.24 -4.26
N VAL A 14 -0.96 -8.63 -3.25
CA VAL A 14 -0.64 -7.25 -2.83
C VAL A 14 0.87 -7.06 -2.64
N ASP A 15 1.49 -6.12 -3.37
CA ASP A 15 2.86 -5.68 -3.11
C ASP A 15 2.84 -4.67 -1.96
N ILE A 16 2.76 -5.22 -0.73
CA ILE A 16 2.63 -4.45 0.52
C ILE A 16 3.75 -3.40 0.64
N PRO A 17 5.05 -3.73 0.47
CA PRO A 17 6.12 -2.73 0.54
C PRO A 17 5.97 -1.62 -0.51
N HIS A 18 5.58 -1.95 -1.74
CA HIS A 18 5.46 -0.95 -2.80
C HIS A 18 4.25 -0.03 -2.57
N CYS A 19 3.12 -0.57 -2.14
CA CYS A 19 1.95 0.20 -1.73
C CYS A 19 2.30 1.22 -0.63
N PHE A 20 2.98 0.79 0.44
CA PHE A 20 3.44 1.70 1.49
C PHE A 20 4.43 2.76 1.01
N LYS A 21 5.33 2.39 0.09
CA LYS A 21 6.28 3.34 -0.48
C LYS A 21 5.55 4.47 -1.21
N GLN A 22 4.61 4.15 -2.09
CA GLN A 22 3.87 5.15 -2.86
C GLN A 22 2.99 6.02 -1.95
N TYR A 23 2.32 5.41 -0.97
CA TYR A 23 1.55 6.16 0.02
C TYR A 23 2.41 7.14 0.82
N ASN A 24 3.58 6.71 1.30
CA ASN A 24 4.48 7.59 2.06
C ASN A 24 5.04 8.73 1.20
N ILE A 25 5.40 8.46 -0.07
CA ILE A 25 5.85 9.50 -1.00
C ILE A 25 4.74 10.53 -1.19
N ALA A 26 3.53 10.07 -1.52
CA ALA A 26 2.39 10.96 -1.75
C ALA A 26 2.02 11.79 -0.52
N LYS A 27 2.07 11.20 0.69
CA LYS A 27 1.87 11.92 1.95
C LYS A 27 2.99 12.92 2.25
N SER A 28 4.25 12.59 1.92
CA SER A 28 5.41 13.46 2.22
C SER A 28 5.53 14.69 1.32
N LEU A 29 4.96 14.64 0.11
CA LEU A 29 4.92 15.76 -0.83
C LEU A 29 3.78 16.76 -0.52
N ASP A 30 3.14 16.61 0.65
CA ASP A 30 2.23 17.57 1.28
C ASP A 30 1.13 18.09 0.35
N TYR A 31 0.43 17.18 -0.35
CA TYR A 31 -0.69 17.47 -1.26
C TYR A 31 -0.40 18.40 -2.46
N ILE A 32 0.79 19.00 -2.54
CA ILE A 32 1.08 20.11 -3.47
C ILE A 32 1.15 19.64 -4.93
N ASP A 33 1.44 18.36 -5.17
CA ASP A 33 1.40 17.75 -6.50
C ASP A 33 0.64 16.42 -6.46
N LYS A 34 -0.68 16.46 -6.18
CA LYS A 34 -1.63 15.34 -6.29
C LYS A 34 -1.35 14.45 -7.50
N THR A 35 -0.47 13.47 -7.36
CA THR A 35 -0.24 12.49 -8.41
C THR A 35 -0.37 11.12 -7.76
N ALA A 36 -1.58 10.60 -7.82
CA ALA A 36 -1.81 9.16 -7.69
C ALA A 36 -1.23 8.39 -8.90
N ALA A 37 -0.84 9.10 -9.98
CA ALA A 37 -0.30 8.52 -11.20
C ALA A 37 0.87 7.54 -10.99
N PRO A 38 1.91 7.83 -10.18
CA PRO A 38 2.98 6.86 -9.92
C PRO A 38 2.45 5.58 -9.26
N TYR A 39 1.47 5.66 -8.36
CA TYR A 39 0.87 4.47 -7.77
C TYR A 39 0.19 3.61 -8.84
N PHE A 40 -0.65 4.22 -9.68
CA PHE A 40 -1.38 3.49 -10.72
C PHE A 40 -0.51 2.99 -11.87
N TRP A 41 0.63 3.63 -12.15
CA TRP A 41 1.56 3.20 -13.20
C TRP A 41 2.61 2.19 -12.72
N LEU A 42 3.07 2.30 -11.47
CA LEU A 42 4.15 1.47 -10.94
C LEU A 42 3.67 0.26 -10.16
N VAL A 43 2.44 0.28 -9.63
CA VAL A 43 1.85 -0.87 -8.92
C VAL A 43 0.81 -1.51 -9.84
N ASN A 44 1.04 -2.78 -10.19
CA ASN A 44 0.12 -3.54 -11.03
C ASN A 44 -1.25 -3.62 -10.37
N LYS A 45 -2.31 -3.64 -11.19
CA LYS A 45 -3.69 -3.60 -10.69
C LYS A 45 -3.99 -4.70 -9.66
N ASP A 46 -3.50 -5.91 -9.84
CA ASP A 46 -3.70 -7.03 -8.91
C ASP A 46 -2.72 -7.06 -7.72
N GLU A 47 -1.80 -6.09 -7.65
CA GLU A 47 -0.83 -5.94 -6.55
C GLU A 47 -1.13 -4.72 -5.66
N ARG A 48 -2.18 -3.97 -5.98
CA ARG A 48 -2.59 -2.75 -5.27
C ARG A 48 -3.37 -3.07 -3.98
N ALA A 49 -3.64 -2.01 -3.21
CA ALA A 49 -4.32 -2.10 -1.93
C ALA A 49 -5.78 -2.58 -2.06
N ASP A 50 -6.42 -2.38 -3.22
CA ASP A 50 -7.76 -2.91 -3.52
C ASP A 50 -7.81 -4.44 -3.54
N SER A 51 -6.67 -5.11 -3.72
CA SER A 51 -6.56 -6.57 -3.65
C SER A 51 -6.35 -7.10 -2.22
N CYS A 52 -6.23 -6.22 -1.21
CA CYS A 52 -6.11 -6.62 0.19
C CYS A 52 -7.45 -7.14 0.72
N THR A 53 -7.45 -8.34 1.31
CA THR A 53 -8.64 -8.94 1.95
C THR A 53 -8.63 -8.82 3.47
N PHE A 54 -7.70 -8.04 4.04
CA PHE A 54 -7.55 -7.82 5.47
C PHE A 54 -7.33 -9.11 6.31
N CYS A 55 -6.73 -10.14 5.72
CA CYS A 55 -6.54 -11.43 6.40
C CYS A 55 -5.56 -11.42 7.59
N GLY A 56 -4.66 -10.43 7.66
CA GLY A 56 -3.71 -10.26 8.77
C GLY A 56 -2.50 -11.19 8.76
N GLU A 57 -2.36 -12.12 7.81
CA GLU A 57 -1.23 -13.09 7.77
C GLU A 57 0.15 -12.40 7.71
N CYS A 58 0.22 -11.26 7.03
CA CYS A 58 1.42 -10.45 6.90
C CYS A 58 1.90 -9.83 8.23
N ASN A 59 1.02 -9.63 9.21
CA ASN A 59 1.37 -9.05 10.51
C ASN A 59 2.33 -9.95 11.29
N ILE A 60 2.13 -11.27 11.19
CA ILE A 60 2.97 -12.28 11.87
C ILE A 60 4.42 -12.19 11.39
N GLN A 61 4.62 -11.86 10.11
CA GLN A 61 5.94 -11.78 9.50
C GLN A 61 6.59 -10.39 9.66
N CYS A 62 5.86 -9.39 10.12
CA CYS A 62 6.33 -8.01 10.17
C CYS A 62 7.21 -7.77 11.41
N PRO A 63 8.55 -7.59 11.27
CA PRO A 63 9.42 -7.40 12.43
C PRO A 63 9.21 -6.07 13.16
N GLN A 64 8.47 -5.14 12.57
CA GLN A 64 8.14 -3.83 13.15
C GLN A 64 6.81 -3.83 13.89
N GLY A 65 6.05 -4.93 13.88
CA GLY A 65 4.73 -5.00 14.51
C GLY A 65 3.69 -4.06 13.88
N ILE A 66 3.84 -3.74 12.60
CA ILE A 66 2.88 -2.91 11.86
C ILE A 66 1.61 -3.71 11.66
N ASP A 67 0.45 -3.08 11.91
CA ASP A 67 -0.85 -3.62 11.50
C ASP A 67 -1.05 -3.34 10.00
N ILE A 68 -0.53 -4.24 9.17
CA ILE A 68 -0.50 -4.06 7.72
C ILE A 68 -1.90 -3.96 7.10
N PRO A 69 -2.91 -4.78 7.48
CA PRO A 69 -4.29 -4.60 7.03
C PRO A 69 -4.84 -3.19 7.28
N ALA A 70 -4.71 -2.68 8.51
CA ALA A 70 -5.22 -1.35 8.86
C ALA A 70 -4.48 -0.24 8.09
N GLU A 71 -3.17 -0.40 7.87
CA GLU A 71 -2.42 0.54 7.05
C GLU A 71 -2.76 0.41 5.56
N MET A 72 -3.11 -0.80 5.05
CA MET A 72 -3.58 -0.98 3.67
C MET A 72 -4.94 -0.33 3.42
N GLU A 73 -5.83 -0.31 4.40
CA GLU A 73 -7.10 0.46 4.32
C GLU A 73 -6.81 1.94 4.03
N LYS A 74 -5.86 2.54 4.76
CA LYS A 74 -5.45 3.93 4.53
C LYS A 74 -4.85 4.16 3.14
N VAL A 75 -4.09 3.18 2.63
CA VAL A 75 -3.56 3.24 1.26
C VAL A 75 -4.69 3.17 0.25
N PHE A 76 -5.64 2.24 0.44
CA PHE A 76 -6.81 2.11 -0.42
C PHE A 76 -7.60 3.42 -0.45
N ASP A 77 -8.01 3.96 0.70
CA ASP A 77 -8.79 5.19 0.80
C ASP A 77 -8.08 6.37 0.10
N PHE A 78 -6.78 6.54 0.37
CA PHE A 78 -6.00 7.64 -0.18
C PHE A 78 -5.92 7.63 -1.71
N PHE A 79 -5.83 6.45 -2.33
CA PHE A 79 -5.75 6.35 -3.79
C PHE A 79 -7.11 6.13 -4.46
N HIS A 80 -8.12 5.61 -3.75
CA HIS A 80 -9.47 5.45 -4.25
C HIS A 80 -10.11 6.82 -4.53
N ASP A 81 -9.95 7.78 -3.62
CA ASP A 81 -10.46 9.15 -3.80
C ASP A 81 -9.85 9.87 -5.02
N GLU A 82 -8.63 9.51 -5.42
CA GLU A 82 -7.90 10.13 -6.53
C GLU A 82 -8.09 9.39 -7.88
N GLU A 83 -8.67 8.18 -7.91
CA GLU A 83 -9.00 7.48 -9.18
C GLU A 83 -10.24 8.09 -9.88
N TYR A 84 -11.06 8.83 -9.14
CA TYR A 84 -12.33 9.41 -9.61
C TYR A 84 -12.33 10.95 -9.73
N HIS A 85 -11.15 11.57 -9.70
CA HIS A 85 -10.94 13.01 -9.95
C HIS A 85 -10.14 13.25 -11.24
#